data_AF-A0A1W2BNH8-F1
#
_entry.id   AF-A0A1W2BNH8-F1
#
_cell.length_a   1.000
_cell.length_b   1.000
_cell.length_c   1.000
_cell.angle_alpha   90.00
_cell.angle_beta   90.00
_cell.angle_gamma   90.00
#
_symmetry.space_group_name_H-M   'P 1'
#
loop_
_entity.id
_entity.type
_entity.pdbx_description
1 polymer ?
#
loop_
_entity_poly.entity_id
_entity_poly.type
_entity_poly.pdbx_seq_one_letter_code
_entity_poly.pdbx_strand_id
1 'polypeptide(L)'
;MEKIVKQVTEWEFLQNLPLEMCGFTLINELMTCGSQYRIFTYNNQKARRSFTVLYDKATKDFLVRTVIGLTEFCDISFFTANIAALEKLLRERMEKTLCGLAQFDANCLCAQFASKKILEWPYALQLPKNLAGFELFITPQEPFKGLNGSYVIIDYSDFATESNLVVNYNIFRDQFFSEIRLRRTPIPTAEFDAKTLPELEGRLNDNLNPMLEKLRLKLQ
;
A
#
# COMPACT_ATOMS: atom_id res chain seq x y z
N MET A 1 3.38 1.07 -28.29
CA MET A 1 3.10 -0.15 -27.50
C MET A 1 3.85 -1.32 -28.10
N GLU A 2 3.62 -1.68 -29.36
CA GLU A 2 4.30 -2.79 -30.06
C GLU A 2 5.82 -2.84 -29.85
N LYS A 3 6.52 -1.70 -29.99
CA LYS A 3 7.97 -1.61 -29.72
C LYS A 3 8.34 -2.05 -28.29
N ILE A 4 7.56 -1.66 -27.29
CA ILE A 4 7.80 -2.00 -25.89
C ILE A 4 7.51 -3.47 -25.63
N VAL A 5 6.41 -3.99 -26.20
CA VAL A 5 6.09 -5.43 -26.12
C VAL A 5 7.25 -6.26 -26.67
N LYS A 6 7.76 -5.92 -27.86
CA LYS A 6 8.91 -6.61 -28.46
C LYS A 6 10.15 -6.55 -27.56
N GLN A 7 10.49 -5.37 -27.04
CA GLN A 7 11.63 -5.21 -26.12
C GLN A 7 11.50 -6.08 -24.87
N VAL A 8 10.30 -6.16 -24.29
CA VAL A 8 10.03 -6.96 -23.10
C VAL A 8 10.10 -8.45 -23.40
N THR A 9 9.58 -8.91 -24.54
CA THR A 9 9.63 -10.33 -24.94
C THR A 9 11.08 -10.81 -25.13
N GLU A 10 11.95 -9.95 -25.66
CA GLU A 10 13.37 -10.23 -25.87
C GLU A 10 14.23 -9.95 -24.62
N TRP A 11 13.62 -9.57 -23.49
CA TRP A 11 14.34 -9.12 -22.30
C TRP A 11 14.85 -10.28 -21.45
N GLU A 12 16.15 -10.56 -21.55
CA GLU A 12 16.83 -11.64 -20.82
C GLU A 12 16.68 -11.52 -19.30
N PHE A 13 16.65 -10.30 -18.75
CA PHE A 13 16.43 -10.10 -17.31
C PHE A 13 15.13 -10.72 -16.82
N LEU A 14 14.03 -10.54 -17.57
CA LEU A 14 12.71 -11.08 -17.22
C LEU A 14 12.72 -12.61 -17.19
N GLN A 15 13.45 -13.24 -18.12
CA GLN A 15 13.57 -14.70 -18.22
C GLN A 15 14.36 -15.30 -17.06
N ASN A 16 15.23 -14.51 -16.43
CA ASN A 16 16.09 -14.93 -15.32
C ASN A 16 15.56 -14.51 -13.94
N LEU A 17 14.36 -13.93 -13.85
CA LEU A 17 13.77 -13.59 -12.56
C LEU A 17 13.46 -14.86 -11.75
N PRO A 18 13.75 -14.87 -10.44
CA PRO A 18 13.40 -16.01 -9.60
C PRO A 18 11.88 -16.15 -9.49
N LEU A 19 11.40 -17.40 -9.45
CA LEU A 19 9.97 -17.68 -9.31
C LEU A 19 9.41 -17.23 -7.96
N GLU A 20 10.25 -17.19 -6.93
CA GLU A 20 9.90 -16.72 -5.59
C GLU A 20 10.95 -15.74 -5.06
N MET A 21 10.50 -14.67 -4.41
CA MET A 21 11.36 -13.68 -3.76
C MET A 21 10.65 -13.08 -2.54
N CYS A 22 11.29 -13.10 -1.38
CA CYS A 22 10.74 -12.56 -0.11
C CYS A 22 9.30 -13.05 0.19
N GLY A 23 8.93 -14.28 -0.20
CA GLY A 23 7.58 -14.82 -0.02
C GLY A 23 6.53 -14.36 -1.03
N PHE A 24 6.94 -13.66 -2.10
CA PHE A 24 6.10 -13.34 -3.25
C PHE A 24 6.39 -14.31 -4.40
N THR A 25 5.36 -14.66 -5.15
CA THR A 25 5.46 -15.50 -6.35
C THR A 25 5.40 -14.66 -7.61
N LEU A 26 6.30 -14.93 -8.56
CA LEU A 26 6.34 -14.27 -9.86
C LEU A 26 5.17 -14.72 -10.74
N ILE A 27 4.50 -13.74 -11.35
CA ILE A 27 3.45 -13.90 -12.35
C ILE A 27 3.86 -13.08 -13.57
N ASN A 28 4.13 -13.75 -14.69
CA ASN A 28 4.33 -13.07 -15.97
C ASN A 28 2.98 -12.66 -16.54
N GLU A 29 2.68 -11.36 -16.53
CA GLU A 29 1.39 -10.84 -17.01
C GLU A 29 1.38 -10.66 -18.52
N LEU A 30 2.40 -10.00 -19.08
CA LEU A 30 2.58 -9.75 -20.52
C LEU A 30 1.29 -9.33 -21.25
N MET A 31 0.52 -8.43 -20.66
CA MET A 31 -0.80 -8.05 -21.17
C MET A 31 -1.02 -6.53 -21.18
N THR A 32 -1.81 -6.07 -22.15
CA THR A 32 -2.22 -4.67 -22.25
C THR A 32 -3.56 -4.44 -21.55
N CYS A 33 -3.60 -3.45 -20.66
CA CYS A 33 -4.78 -2.99 -19.94
C CYS A 33 -4.94 -1.48 -20.16
N GLY A 34 -5.78 -1.07 -21.11
CA GLY A 34 -5.93 0.35 -21.46
C GLY A 34 -4.63 0.94 -22.02
N SER A 35 -4.12 2.02 -21.41
CA SER A 35 -2.83 2.62 -21.79
C SER A 35 -1.61 1.86 -21.25
N GLN A 36 -1.81 0.92 -20.33
CA GLN A 36 -0.75 0.25 -19.61
C GLN A 36 -0.43 -1.12 -20.22
N TYR A 37 0.84 -1.46 -20.23
CA TYR A 37 1.32 -2.81 -20.50
C TYR A 37 1.93 -3.37 -19.23
N ARG A 38 1.26 -4.35 -18.62
CA ARG A 38 1.71 -5.01 -17.40
C ARG A 38 2.68 -6.10 -17.79
N ILE A 39 3.88 -6.04 -17.21
CA ILE A 39 5.00 -6.90 -17.60
C ILE A 39 4.99 -8.14 -16.70
N PHE A 40 5.23 -7.94 -15.41
CA PHE A 40 5.20 -8.99 -14.41
C PHE A 40 4.77 -8.44 -13.06
N THR A 41 4.34 -9.35 -12.18
CA THR A 41 3.99 -9.05 -10.80
C THR A 41 4.62 -10.07 -9.88
N TYR A 42 5.24 -9.62 -8.79
CA TYR A 42 5.47 -10.42 -7.60
C TYR A 42 4.26 -10.26 -6.69
N ASN A 43 3.52 -11.35 -6.47
CA ASN A 43 2.27 -11.36 -5.72
C ASN A 43 2.39 -12.21 -4.46
N ASN A 44 1.95 -11.65 -3.33
CA ASN A 44 1.71 -12.39 -2.10
C ASN A 44 0.24 -12.25 -1.74
N GLN A 45 -0.56 -13.21 -2.23
CA GLN A 45 -2.01 -13.19 -2.06
C GLN A 45 -2.42 -13.28 -0.59
N LYS A 46 -1.70 -14.07 0.22
CA LYS A 46 -1.99 -14.24 1.65
C LYS A 46 -1.77 -12.94 2.42
N ALA A 47 -0.66 -12.25 2.15
CA ALA A 47 -0.36 -10.95 2.74
C ALA A 47 -1.13 -9.79 2.09
N ARG A 48 -1.86 -10.04 0.99
CA ARG A 48 -2.57 -9.03 0.17
C ARG A 48 -1.65 -7.92 -0.29
N ARG A 49 -0.45 -8.29 -0.76
CA ARG A 49 0.57 -7.36 -1.23
C ARG A 49 1.05 -7.76 -2.61
N SER A 50 1.36 -6.76 -3.45
CA SER A 50 1.97 -7.02 -4.74
C SER A 50 2.89 -5.90 -5.18
N PHE A 51 3.86 -6.27 -6.01
CA PHE A 51 4.77 -5.38 -6.72
C PHE A 51 4.62 -5.68 -8.22
N THR A 52 4.07 -4.75 -8.99
CA THR A 52 3.83 -4.90 -10.43
C THR A 52 4.73 -3.96 -11.21
N VAL A 53 5.49 -4.50 -12.17
CA VAL A 53 6.22 -3.69 -13.14
C VAL A 53 5.37 -3.52 -14.39
N LEU A 54 5.21 -2.28 -14.84
CA LEU A 54 4.42 -1.96 -16.03
C LEU A 54 5.03 -0.80 -16.83
N TYR A 55 4.60 -0.67 -18.07
CA TYR A 55 4.85 0.50 -18.92
C TYR A 55 3.54 1.24 -19.16
N ASP A 56 3.51 2.56 -18.97
CA ASP A 56 2.35 3.39 -19.32
C ASP A 56 2.62 4.18 -20.60
N LYS A 57 1.79 3.95 -21.63
CA LYS A 57 1.88 4.67 -22.91
C LYS A 57 1.57 6.16 -22.76
N ALA A 58 0.77 6.55 -21.78
CA ALA A 58 0.37 7.94 -21.58
C ALA A 58 1.55 8.81 -21.11
N THR A 59 2.29 8.34 -20.10
CA THR A 59 3.49 9.03 -19.59
C THR A 59 4.75 8.68 -20.37
N LYS A 60 4.73 7.53 -21.07
CA LYS A 60 5.87 6.93 -21.77
C LYS A 60 6.98 6.43 -20.83
N ASP A 61 6.59 6.06 -19.62
CA ASP A 61 7.51 5.57 -18.59
C ASP A 61 7.20 4.13 -18.19
N PHE A 62 8.26 3.41 -17.84
CA PHE A 62 8.18 2.24 -16.98
C PHE A 62 8.04 2.70 -15.53
N LEU A 63 7.20 1.99 -14.79
CA LEU A 63 6.93 2.28 -13.38
C LEU A 63 6.63 1.00 -12.61
N VAL A 64 6.79 1.10 -11.30
CA VAL A 64 6.40 0.08 -10.34
C VAL A 64 5.12 0.52 -9.66
N ARG A 65 4.15 -0.38 -9.59
CA ARG A 65 2.92 -0.23 -8.84
C ARG A 65 2.94 -1.18 -7.65
N THR A 66 2.78 -0.63 -6.47
CA THR A 66 2.74 -1.37 -5.21
C THR A 66 1.32 -1.38 -4.67
N VAL A 67 0.87 -2.55 -4.21
CA VAL A 67 -0.42 -2.73 -3.53
C VAL A 67 -0.17 -3.28 -2.13
N ILE A 68 -0.82 -2.70 -1.13
CA ILE A 68 -0.88 -3.16 0.25
C ILE A 68 -2.35 -3.09 0.68
N GLY A 69 -3.01 -4.24 0.78
CA GLY A 69 -4.45 -4.31 1.04
C GLY A 69 -5.25 -3.63 -0.08
N LEU A 70 -6.02 -2.60 0.26
CA LEU A 70 -6.77 -1.78 -0.70
C LEU A 70 -6.05 -0.48 -1.09
N THR A 71 -4.82 -0.27 -0.61
CA THR A 71 -4.00 0.89 -0.95
C THR A 71 -3.06 0.56 -2.10
N GLU A 72 -3.11 1.39 -3.14
CA GLU A 72 -2.32 1.27 -4.34
C GLU A 72 -1.58 2.58 -4.62
N PHE A 73 -0.31 2.49 -5.01
CA PHE A 73 0.46 3.64 -5.43
C PHE A 73 1.58 3.25 -6.39
N CYS A 74 2.02 4.23 -7.19
CA CYS A 74 3.20 4.08 -8.03
C CYS A 74 4.46 4.52 -7.28
N ASP A 75 5.47 3.67 -7.22
CA ASP A 75 6.76 4.01 -6.63
C ASP A 75 7.58 4.82 -7.63
N ILE A 76 7.63 6.13 -7.38
CA ILE A 76 8.34 7.11 -8.23
C ILE A 76 9.84 6.83 -8.34
N SER A 77 10.42 6.04 -7.43
CA SER A 77 11.84 5.70 -7.46
C SER A 77 12.21 4.74 -8.59
N PHE A 78 11.21 4.14 -9.26
CA PHE A 78 11.38 3.27 -10.43
C PHE A 78 11.01 3.94 -11.77
N PHE A 79 10.62 5.22 -11.77
CA PHE A 79 10.16 5.89 -12.99
C PHE A 79 11.32 6.07 -13.97
N THR A 80 11.14 5.56 -15.19
CA THR A 80 12.15 5.68 -16.24
C THR A 80 11.58 5.42 -17.63
N ALA A 81 12.07 6.15 -18.64
CA ALA A 81 11.57 6.05 -20.01
C ALA A 81 12.14 4.85 -20.81
N ASN A 82 13.16 4.14 -20.30
CA ASN A 82 13.82 3.06 -21.05
C ASN A 82 14.07 1.80 -20.20
N ILE A 83 14.03 0.65 -20.88
CA ILE A 83 14.08 -0.68 -20.26
C ILE A 83 15.43 -1.00 -19.60
N ALA A 84 16.55 -0.49 -20.14
CA ALA A 84 17.88 -0.72 -19.57
C ALA A 84 18.06 0.00 -18.22
N ALA A 85 17.56 1.23 -18.12
CA ALA A 85 17.52 1.97 -16.87
C ALA A 85 16.56 1.32 -15.87
N LEU A 86 15.41 0.80 -16.33
CA LEU A 86 14.51 0.03 -15.49
C LEU A 86 15.21 -1.20 -14.91
N GLU A 87 15.91 -1.96 -15.75
CA GLU A 87 16.67 -3.14 -15.32
C GLU A 87 17.65 -2.80 -14.20
N LYS A 88 18.41 -1.72 -14.37
CA LYS A 88 19.34 -1.24 -13.34
C LYS A 88 18.62 -0.95 -12.02
N LEU A 89 17.49 -0.23 -12.06
CA LEU A 89 16.71 0.10 -10.87
C LEU A 89 16.14 -1.16 -10.20
N LEU A 90 15.64 -2.13 -10.98
CA LEU A 90 15.13 -3.40 -10.46
C LEU A 90 16.25 -4.20 -9.78
N ARG A 91 17.43 -4.33 -10.41
CA ARG A 91 18.58 -5.01 -9.81
C ARG A 91 19.04 -4.36 -8.51
N GLU A 92 19.01 -3.04 -8.42
CA GLU A 92 19.45 -2.30 -7.23
C GLU A 92 18.45 -2.35 -6.08
N ARG A 93 17.14 -2.40 -6.36
CA ARG A 93 16.11 -2.05 -5.37
C ARG A 93 14.98 -3.05 -5.20
N MET A 94 14.68 -3.87 -6.21
CA MET A 94 13.47 -4.71 -6.23
C MET A 94 13.42 -5.67 -5.04
N GLU A 95 14.50 -6.41 -4.76
CA GLU A 95 14.55 -7.36 -3.66
C GLU A 95 14.36 -6.67 -2.31
N LYS A 96 15.06 -5.55 -2.08
CA LYS A 96 14.89 -4.75 -0.86
C LYS A 96 13.46 -4.24 -0.71
N THR A 97 12.85 -3.76 -1.79
CA THR A 97 11.46 -3.30 -1.78
C THR A 97 10.50 -4.45 -1.47
N LEU A 98 10.66 -5.62 -2.10
CA LEU A 98 9.83 -6.80 -1.85
C LEU A 98 9.97 -7.30 -0.41
N CYS A 99 11.18 -7.37 0.13
CA CYS A 99 11.41 -7.77 1.51
C CYS A 99 10.81 -6.76 2.50
N GLY A 100 10.90 -5.45 2.23
CA GLY A 100 10.20 -4.43 3.02
C GLY A 100 8.67 -4.48 2.89
N LEU A 101 8.14 -5.03 1.80
CA LEU A 101 6.71 -5.33 1.68
C LEU A 101 6.34 -6.63 2.42
N ALA A 102 7.25 -7.61 2.51
CA ALA A 102 7.00 -8.87 3.19
C ALA A 102 6.95 -8.70 4.72
N GLN A 103 7.87 -7.90 5.25
CA GLN A 103 8.10 -7.78 6.68
C GLN A 103 8.34 -6.33 7.07
N PHE A 104 7.66 -5.90 8.13
CA PHE A 104 7.88 -4.59 8.72
C PHE A 104 9.25 -4.53 9.41
N ASP A 105 9.98 -3.43 9.18
CA ASP A 105 11.23 -3.10 9.86
C ASP A 105 11.14 -1.68 10.45
N ALA A 106 11.16 -1.60 11.78
CA ALA A 106 11.09 -0.34 12.51
C ALA A 106 12.27 0.60 12.19
N ASN A 107 13.42 0.07 11.76
CA ASN A 107 14.59 0.89 11.38
C ASN A 107 14.37 1.70 10.10
N CYS A 108 13.34 1.36 9.31
CA CYS A 108 12.97 2.10 8.10
C CYS A 108 12.11 3.35 8.40
N LEU A 109 11.68 3.54 9.64
CA LEU A 109 10.89 4.72 10.05
C LEU A 109 11.77 5.95 10.20
N CYS A 110 11.27 7.10 9.74
CA CYS A 110 11.99 8.36 9.92
C CYS A 110 11.88 8.89 11.36
N ALA A 111 12.82 9.76 11.76
CA ALA A 111 12.87 10.32 13.10
C ALA A 111 11.57 11.05 13.52
N GLN A 112 10.91 11.75 12.58
CA GLN A 112 9.65 12.44 12.85
C GLN A 112 8.47 11.48 13.08
N PHE A 113 8.52 10.28 12.51
CA PHE A 113 7.51 9.26 12.79
C PHE A 113 7.80 8.62 14.16
N ALA A 114 9.05 8.22 14.39
CA ALA A 114 9.47 7.60 15.64
C ALA A 114 9.18 8.49 16.86
N SER A 115 9.34 9.82 16.74
CA SER A 115 9.06 10.75 17.84
C SER A 115 7.59 10.78 18.29
N LYS A 116 6.64 10.34 17.45
CA LYS A 116 5.23 10.23 17.84
C LYS A 116 4.91 9.03 18.70
N LYS A 117 5.84 8.08 18.83
CA LYS A 117 5.67 6.86 19.65
C LYS A 117 4.43 6.04 19.29
N ILE A 118 4.12 5.95 17.99
CA ILE A 118 2.96 5.21 17.47
C ILE A 118 3.15 3.70 17.71
N LEU A 119 4.37 3.18 17.58
CA LEU A 119 4.66 1.76 17.79
C LEU A 119 4.46 1.34 19.26
N GLU A 120 4.74 2.27 20.18
CA GLU A 120 4.64 2.07 21.63
C GLU A 120 3.28 2.50 22.20
N TRP A 121 2.34 2.91 21.36
CA TRP A 121 1.05 3.44 21.79
C TRP A 121 0.19 2.33 22.43
N PRO A 122 -0.09 2.38 23.76
CA PRO A 122 -0.73 1.26 24.45
C PRO A 122 -2.14 0.94 23.95
N TYR A 123 -2.87 1.96 23.48
CA TYR A 123 -4.21 1.81 22.92
C TYR A 123 -4.27 0.89 21.70
N ALA A 124 -3.17 0.77 20.95
CA ALA A 124 -3.13 -0.09 19.78
C ALA A 124 -3.45 -1.56 20.11
N LEU A 125 -3.18 -2.01 21.34
CA LEU A 125 -3.53 -3.36 21.81
C LEU A 125 -5.03 -3.55 22.10
N GLN A 126 -5.79 -2.46 22.21
CA GLN A 126 -7.22 -2.47 22.47
C GLN A 126 -8.05 -2.51 21.18
N LEU A 127 -7.42 -2.29 20.01
CA LEU A 127 -8.09 -2.33 18.72
C LEU A 127 -8.59 -3.76 18.43
N PRO A 128 -9.89 -3.96 18.20
CA PRO A 128 -10.43 -5.28 17.90
C PRO A 128 -9.93 -5.80 16.56
N LYS A 129 -9.52 -7.08 16.51
CA LYS A 129 -9.10 -7.71 15.24
C LYS A 129 -10.19 -7.73 14.18
N ASN A 130 -11.46 -7.82 14.61
CA ASN A 130 -12.62 -7.79 13.73
C ASN A 130 -13.68 -6.86 14.34
N LEU A 131 -14.25 -5.98 13.53
CA LEU A 131 -15.26 -5.02 13.96
C LEU A 131 -16.25 -4.74 12.83
N ALA A 132 -17.55 -4.95 13.08
CA ALA A 132 -18.63 -4.80 12.09
C ALA A 132 -18.35 -5.50 10.73
N GLY A 133 -17.66 -6.65 10.76
CA GLY A 133 -17.27 -7.42 9.56
C GLY A 133 -16.04 -6.91 8.81
N PHE A 134 -15.35 -5.88 9.32
CA PHE A 134 -14.06 -5.43 8.83
C PHE A 134 -12.94 -6.06 9.66
N GLU A 135 -11.86 -6.45 9.01
CA GLU A 135 -10.64 -6.99 9.62
C GLU A 135 -9.63 -5.87 9.85
N LEU A 136 -9.00 -5.82 11.02
CA LEU A 136 -7.85 -4.96 11.28
C LEU A 136 -6.63 -5.49 10.52
N PHE A 137 -6.39 -4.95 9.33
CA PHE A 137 -5.35 -5.39 8.41
C PHE A 137 -3.99 -4.74 8.68
N ILE A 138 -3.97 -3.43 8.97
CA ILE A 138 -2.76 -2.71 9.39
C ILE A 138 -2.93 -2.26 10.84
N THR A 139 -1.91 -2.49 11.66
CA THR A 139 -1.88 -2.10 13.06
C THR A 139 -0.85 -1.01 13.32
N PRO A 140 -0.97 -0.24 14.42
CA PRO A 140 0.02 0.77 14.77
C PRO A 140 1.43 0.22 15.03
N GLN A 141 1.57 -1.08 15.32
CA GLN A 141 2.85 -1.75 15.53
C GLN A 141 3.58 -2.09 14.22
N GLU A 142 2.86 -2.25 13.12
CA GLU A 142 3.42 -2.55 11.80
C GLU A 142 2.86 -1.59 10.73
N PRO A 143 3.07 -0.27 10.91
CA PRO A 143 2.60 0.72 9.95
C PRO A 143 3.39 0.59 8.65
N PHE A 144 2.82 1.05 7.55
CA PHE A 144 3.55 1.16 6.29
C PHE A 144 3.62 2.60 5.82
N LYS A 145 4.73 2.93 5.16
CA LYS A 145 4.97 4.24 4.57
C LYS A 145 4.25 4.32 3.22
N GLY A 146 3.29 5.23 3.11
CA GLY A 146 2.63 5.60 1.87
C GLY A 146 3.35 6.75 1.15
N LEU A 147 2.59 7.46 0.32
CA LEU A 147 3.07 8.62 -0.43
C LEU A 147 3.04 9.90 0.41
N ASN A 148 3.78 10.93 -0.04
CA ASN A 148 3.69 12.31 0.47
C ASN A 148 3.84 12.43 2.00
N GLY A 149 4.70 11.60 2.60
CA GLY A 149 4.98 11.61 4.03
C GLY A 149 3.89 11.00 4.91
N SER A 150 2.87 10.38 4.30
CA SER A 150 1.83 9.66 5.03
C SER A 150 2.28 8.25 5.39
N TYR A 151 1.92 7.82 6.59
CA TYR A 151 2.04 6.45 7.06
C TYR A 151 0.65 5.95 7.39
N VAL A 152 0.25 4.81 6.83
CA VAL A 152 -0.97 4.12 7.25
C VAL A 152 -0.65 3.41 8.56
N ILE A 153 -1.40 3.74 9.60
CA ILE A 153 -1.18 3.21 10.95
C ILE A 153 -2.34 2.31 11.42
N ILE A 154 -3.53 2.47 10.84
CA ILE A 154 -4.69 1.61 11.08
C ILE A 154 -5.40 1.43 9.74
N ASP A 155 -5.73 0.19 9.39
CA ASP A 155 -6.58 -0.12 8.23
C ASP A 155 -7.59 -1.20 8.63
N TYR A 156 -8.87 -0.82 8.76
CA TYR A 156 -9.98 -1.76 8.89
C TYR A 156 -10.56 -2.01 7.50
N SER A 157 -10.33 -3.22 6.98
CA SER A 157 -10.65 -3.58 5.60
C SER A 157 -11.69 -4.69 5.52
N ASP A 158 -12.63 -4.53 4.60
CA ASP A 158 -13.44 -5.61 4.03
C ASP A 158 -13.02 -5.77 2.57
N PHE A 159 -12.18 -6.77 2.33
CA PHE A 159 -11.64 -7.05 1.01
C PHE A 159 -12.68 -7.61 0.04
N ALA A 160 -13.76 -8.23 0.52
CA ALA A 160 -14.79 -8.79 -0.36
C ALA A 160 -15.62 -7.68 -1.01
N THR A 161 -15.83 -6.59 -0.28
CA THR A 161 -16.58 -5.41 -0.76
C THR A 161 -15.68 -4.26 -1.21
N GLU A 162 -14.36 -4.44 -1.14
CA GLU A 162 -13.36 -3.44 -1.49
C GLU A 162 -13.59 -2.10 -0.77
N SER A 163 -13.88 -2.20 0.53
CA SER A 163 -14.20 -1.07 1.39
C SER A 163 -13.30 -1.07 2.62
N ASN A 164 -12.86 0.11 3.05
CA ASN A 164 -12.06 0.25 4.25
C ASN A 164 -12.19 1.62 4.93
N LEU A 165 -11.74 1.65 6.18
CA LEU A 165 -11.43 2.86 6.93
C LEU A 165 -9.95 2.83 7.26
N VAL A 166 -9.23 3.85 6.83
CA VAL A 166 -7.79 3.99 7.03
C VAL A 166 -7.52 5.21 7.90
N VAL A 167 -6.68 5.06 8.91
CA VAL A 167 -6.10 6.18 9.66
C VAL A 167 -4.63 6.31 9.28
N ASN A 168 -4.26 7.53 8.93
CA ASN A 168 -2.93 7.91 8.50
C ASN A 168 -2.31 8.89 9.48
N TYR A 169 -0.98 8.87 9.60
CA TYR A 169 -0.21 9.96 10.19
C TYR A 169 0.69 10.58 9.11
N ASN A 170 0.60 11.90 8.92
CA ASN A 170 1.44 12.64 7.98
C ASN A 170 2.56 13.38 8.71
N ILE A 171 3.81 13.06 8.38
CA ILE A 171 4.99 13.65 9.04
C ILE A 171 5.24 15.12 8.64
N PHE A 172 4.72 15.57 7.50
CA PHE A 172 4.93 16.95 7.04
C PHE A 172 3.91 17.92 7.64
N ARG A 173 2.69 17.45 7.89
CA ARG A 173 1.61 18.23 8.52
C ARG A 173 1.53 18.04 10.03
N ASP A 174 2.28 17.09 10.55
CA ASP A 174 2.22 16.64 11.93
C ASP A 174 0.77 16.40 12.38
N GLN A 175 0.07 15.53 11.66
CA GLN A 175 -1.37 15.34 11.81
C GLN A 175 -1.82 13.91 11.49
N PHE A 176 -2.75 13.40 12.29
CA PHE A 176 -3.53 12.21 11.99
C PHE A 176 -4.77 12.60 11.18
N PHE A 177 -5.07 11.82 10.16
CA PHE A 177 -6.25 12.02 9.32
C PHE A 177 -6.78 10.67 8.84
N SER A 178 -8.04 10.63 8.43
CA SER A 178 -8.67 9.40 7.97
C SER A 178 -9.14 9.45 6.53
N GLU A 179 -9.17 8.29 5.90
CA GLU A 179 -9.76 8.07 4.58
C GLU A 179 -10.73 6.91 4.68
N ILE A 180 -11.89 7.03 4.02
CA ILE A 180 -12.84 5.94 3.88
C ILE A 180 -12.96 5.61 2.40
N ARG A 181 -12.99 4.32 2.06
CA ARG A 181 -13.38 3.84 0.75
C ARG A 181 -14.60 2.93 0.90
N LEU A 182 -15.63 3.18 0.09
CA LEU A 182 -16.80 2.32 -0.04
C LEU A 182 -16.83 1.81 -1.48
N ARG A 183 -16.59 0.52 -1.69
CA ARG A 183 -16.46 -0.10 -3.02
C ARG A 183 -15.52 0.70 -3.91
N ARG A 184 -14.30 0.94 -3.42
CA ARG A 184 -13.25 1.81 -4.02
C ARG A 184 -13.58 3.30 -4.16
N THR A 185 -14.79 3.74 -3.81
CA THR A 185 -15.16 5.15 -3.90
C THR A 185 -14.74 5.90 -2.64
N PRO A 186 -13.91 6.95 -2.73
CA PRO A 186 -13.50 7.71 -1.57
C PRO A 186 -14.68 8.47 -0.97
N ILE A 187 -14.80 8.44 0.35
CA ILE A 187 -15.78 9.18 1.13
C ILE A 187 -15.03 10.16 2.05
N PRO A 188 -15.38 11.45 2.03
CA PRO A 188 -14.78 12.43 2.94
C PRO A 188 -15.14 12.10 4.39
N THR A 189 -14.14 12.18 5.27
CA THR A 189 -14.30 12.08 6.72
C THR A 189 -13.24 12.95 7.40
N ALA A 190 -13.61 13.51 8.55
CA ALA A 190 -12.69 14.18 9.47
C ALA A 190 -12.90 13.70 10.91
N GLU A 191 -13.68 12.62 11.12
CA GLU A 191 -14.10 12.15 12.44
C GLU A 191 -12.93 11.61 13.28
N PHE A 192 -11.81 11.29 12.63
CA PHE A 192 -10.58 10.79 13.26
C PHE A 192 -9.39 11.76 13.12
N ASP A 193 -9.65 13.00 12.68
CA ASP A 193 -8.59 13.99 12.57
C ASP A 193 -8.11 14.41 13.97
N ALA A 194 -6.80 14.35 14.17
CA ALA A 194 -6.18 14.61 15.47
C ALA A 194 -4.74 15.12 15.31
N LYS A 195 -4.22 15.81 16.32
CA LYS A 195 -2.81 16.23 16.39
C LYS A 195 -1.97 15.36 17.32
N THR A 196 -2.61 14.73 18.29
CA THR A 196 -1.95 13.91 19.31
C THR A 196 -2.56 12.51 19.39
N LEU A 197 -1.79 11.56 19.93
CA LEU A 197 -2.29 10.20 20.16
C LEU A 197 -3.47 10.16 21.13
N PRO A 198 -3.49 10.90 22.27
CA PRO A 198 -4.67 10.93 23.15
C PRO A 198 -5.93 11.49 22.48
N GLU A 199 -5.79 12.50 21.61
CA GLU A 199 -6.93 12.99 20.82
C GLU A 199 -7.43 11.92 19.87
N LEU A 200 -6.52 11.27 19.13
CA LEU A 200 -6.88 10.19 18.21
C LEU A 200 -7.54 9.02 18.97
N GLU A 201 -7.05 8.70 20.17
CA GLU A 201 -7.63 7.69 21.05
C GLU A 201 -9.08 7.99 21.38
N GLY A 202 -9.37 9.22 21.83
CA GLY A 202 -10.75 9.66 22.09
C GLY A 202 -11.63 9.54 20.85
N ARG A 203 -11.13 9.99 19.68
CA ARG A 203 -11.87 9.87 18.41
C ARG A 203 -12.15 8.42 18.02
N LEU A 204 -11.19 7.51 18.22
CA LEU A 204 -11.37 6.09 17.92
C LEU A 204 -12.40 5.45 18.87
N ASN A 205 -12.34 5.76 20.16
CA ASN A 205 -13.33 5.28 21.12
C ASN A 205 -14.75 5.73 20.79
N ASP A 206 -14.91 6.99 20.39
CA ASP A 206 -16.23 7.56 20.11
C ASP A 206 -16.80 7.11 18.76
N ASN A 207 -15.95 7.02 17.72
CA ASN A 207 -16.42 6.97 16.34
C ASN A 207 -16.11 5.65 15.60
N LEU A 208 -15.16 4.83 16.06
CA LEU A 208 -14.70 3.67 15.27
C LEU A 208 -15.82 2.65 15.00
N ASN A 209 -16.47 2.16 16.05
CA ASN A 209 -17.55 1.17 15.88
C ASN A 209 -18.77 1.76 15.14
N PRO A 210 -19.32 2.92 15.54
CA PRO A 210 -20.45 3.52 14.82
C PRO A 210 -20.16 3.76 13.33
N MET A 211 -18.94 4.18 12.97
CA MET A 211 -18.56 4.39 11.58
C MET A 211 -18.51 3.08 10.80
N LEU A 212 -17.87 2.04 11.33
CA LEU A 212 -17.77 0.75 10.64
C LEU A 212 -19.15 0.06 10.50
N GLU A 213 -20.03 0.17 11.50
CA GLU A 213 -21.43 -0.29 11.40
C GLU A 213 -22.19 0.47 10.30
N LYS A 214 -22.05 1.80 10.25
CA LYS A 214 -22.63 2.62 9.19
C LYS A 214 -22.13 2.24 7.81
N LEU A 215 -20.83 1.92 7.66
CA LEU A 215 -20.28 1.42 6.40
C LEU A 215 -20.85 0.05 6.07
N ARG A 216 -20.96 -0.85 7.04
CA ARG A 216 -21.55 -2.19 6.85
C ARG A 216 -22.98 -2.12 6.34
N LEU A 217 -23.80 -1.22 6.89
CA LEU A 217 -25.19 -1.01 6.43
C LEU A 217 -25.27 -0.54 4.98
N LYS A 218 -24.32 0.25 4.50
CA LYS A 218 -24.26 0.71 3.10
C LYS A 218 -23.80 -0.38 2.11
N LEU A 219 -23.30 -1.50 2.62
CA LEU A 219 -22.77 -2.60 1.80
C LEU A 219 -23.80 -3.69 1.54
N GLN A 220 -24.87 -3.74 2.35
CA GLN A 220 -26.05 -4.57 2.14
C GLN A 220 -26.87 -4.05 0.95
#